data_AF-A0ABD2R9M9-F1
#
_entry.id   AF-A0ABD2R9M9-F1
#
_cell.length_a   1.000
_cell.length_b   1.000
_cell.length_c   1.000
_cell.angle_alpha   90.00
_cell.angle_beta   90.00
_cell.angle_gamma   90.00
#
_symmetry.space_group_name_H-M   'P 1'
#
loop_
_entity.id
_entity.type
_entity.pdbx_description
1 polymer ?
#
loop_
_entity_poly.entity_id
_entity_poly.type
_entity_poly.pdbx_seq_one_letter_code
_entity_poly.pdbx_strand_id
1 'polypeptide(L)'
;MEDNNPPPTKPRVVCCIGDIHGYITKLQNLWSNLESCINPSDFETALIIFLGDYCDRGQETSKVLDFLISLPSKYPKQSHVFLCGNHDFAFGAFLGVLPSPPDGSEFCETWKEYEMNEEREGWYKGESFENMLEIILLSLML
;
A
#
# COMPACT_ATOMS: atom_id res chain seq x y z
N MET A 1 4.39 -36.00 -39.62
CA MET A 1 4.35 -34.54 -39.48
C MET A 1 4.53 -34.27 -38.01
N GLU A 2 5.74 -33.92 -37.58
CA GLU A 2 5.99 -33.54 -36.18
C GLU A 2 5.25 -32.23 -35.91
N ASP A 3 4.46 -32.26 -34.85
CA ASP A 3 3.70 -31.12 -34.35
C ASP A 3 4.69 -30.07 -33.83
N ASN A 4 5.01 -29.07 -34.65
CA ASN A 4 5.97 -27.99 -34.36
C ASN A 4 5.37 -26.90 -33.45
N ASN A 5 4.31 -27.19 -32.70
CA ASN A 5 3.73 -26.20 -31.81
C ASN A 5 4.63 -26.03 -30.58
N PRO A 6 5.10 -24.81 -30.26
CA PRO A 6 5.86 -24.58 -29.04
C PRO A 6 5.01 -25.05 -27.84
N PRO A 7 5.63 -25.67 -26.82
CA PRO A 7 4.90 -26.15 -25.67
C PRO A 7 4.12 -24.98 -25.03
N PRO A 8 2.87 -25.20 -24.59
CA PRO A 8 2.04 -24.13 -24.03
C PRO A 8 2.79 -23.48 -22.86
N THR A 9 3.03 -22.18 -22.98
CA THR A 9 3.68 -21.39 -21.92
C THR A 9 2.77 -21.37 -20.70
N LYS A 10 3.28 -21.90 -19.59
CA LYS A 10 2.58 -21.89 -18.31
C LYS A 10 2.18 -20.46 -17.92
N PRO A 11 0.94 -20.21 -17.48
CA PRO A 11 0.53 -18.88 -17.05
C PRO A 11 1.31 -18.45 -15.81
N ARG A 12 1.65 -17.15 -15.75
CA ARG A 12 2.35 -16.55 -14.61
C ARG A 12 1.44 -16.55 -13.38
N VAL A 13 2.01 -16.90 -12.21
CA VAL A 13 1.31 -16.77 -10.93
C VAL A 13 1.16 -15.30 -10.55
N VAL A 14 -0.05 -14.91 -10.14
CA VAL A 14 -0.39 -13.57 -9.66
C VAL A 14 -1.00 -13.69 -8.27
N CYS A 15 -0.45 -12.97 -7.30
CA CYS A 15 -0.93 -12.91 -5.93
C CYS A 15 -1.41 -11.50 -5.62
N CYS A 16 -2.68 -11.35 -5.24
CA CYS A 16 -3.23 -10.09 -4.74
C CYS A 16 -3.34 -10.17 -3.21
N ILE A 17 -2.63 -9.27 -2.51
CA ILE A 17 -2.57 -9.22 -1.05
C ILE A 17 -3.39 -8.02 -0.59
N GLY A 18 -4.43 -8.29 0.20
CA GLY A 18 -5.29 -7.26 0.79
C GLY A 18 -4.62 -6.46 1.91
N ASP A 19 -5.43 -5.68 2.61
CA ASP A 19 -5.03 -4.70 3.62
C ASP A 19 -4.15 -5.33 4.72
N ILE A 20 -3.10 -4.61 5.10
CA ILE A 20 -2.11 -5.10 6.07
C ILE A 20 -2.27 -4.41 7.42
N HIS A 21 -2.56 -3.11 7.42
CA HIS A 21 -2.85 -2.32 8.61
C HIS A 21 -1.88 -2.56 9.78
N GLY A 22 -0.57 -2.42 9.53
CA GLY A 22 0.44 -2.53 10.58
C GLY A 22 0.57 -3.92 11.24
N TYR A 23 -0.10 -4.97 10.74
CA TYR A 23 -0.04 -6.32 11.30
C TYR A 23 1.10 -7.16 10.70
N ILE A 24 2.34 -6.82 11.03
CA ILE A 24 3.54 -7.50 10.50
C ILE A 24 3.52 -9.03 10.67
N THR A 25 3.06 -9.56 11.80
CA THR A 25 2.98 -11.02 12.01
C THR A 25 2.03 -11.69 11.02
N LYS A 26 0.91 -11.04 10.68
CA LYS A 26 -0.03 -11.57 9.67
C LYS A 26 0.61 -11.58 8.29
N LEU A 27 1.31 -10.49 7.93
CA LEU A 27 2.03 -10.38 6.67
C LEU A 27 3.12 -11.45 6.53
N GLN A 28 3.94 -11.64 7.56
CA GLN A 28 5.00 -12.65 7.56
C GLN A 28 4.44 -14.08 7.45
N ASN A 29 3.37 -14.38 8.18
CA ASN A 29 2.72 -15.69 8.11
C ASN A 29 2.09 -15.93 6.74
N LEU A 30 1.42 -14.92 6.16
CA LEU A 30 0.89 -14.99 4.80
C LEU A 30 2.02 -15.25 3.79
N TRP A 31 3.12 -14.51 3.89
CA TRP A 31 4.27 -14.67 3.00
C TRP A 31 4.86 -16.08 3.06
N SER A 32 5.09 -16.59 4.28
CA SER A 32 5.59 -17.96 4.49
C SER A 32 4.66 -19.03 3.91
N ASN A 33 3.34 -18.82 4.01
CA ASN A 33 2.36 -19.71 3.39
C ASN A 33 2.43 -19.65 1.85
N LEU A 34 2.57 -18.45 1.26
CA LEU A 34 2.71 -18.30 -0.19
C LEU A 34 3.97 -19.02 -0.71
N GLU A 35 5.10 -18.85 -0.01
CA GLU A 35 6.37 -19.54 -0.32
C GLU A 35 6.24 -21.06 -0.26
N SER A 36 5.43 -21.57 0.67
CA SER A 36 5.26 -23.01 0.87
C SER A 36 4.22 -23.63 -0.07
N CYS A 37 3.17 -22.88 -0.43
CA CYS A 37 2.05 -23.38 -1.22
C CYS A 37 2.23 -23.24 -2.73
N ILE A 38 3.06 -22.30 -3.18
CA ILE A 38 3.33 -22.06 -4.61
C ILE A 38 4.61 -22.81 -4.99
N ASN A 39 4.63 -23.41 -6.19
CA ASN A 39 5.84 -24.05 -6.67
C ASN A 39 7.01 -23.04 -6.68
N PRO A 40 8.21 -23.41 -6.19
CA PRO A 40 9.33 -22.47 -6.08
C PRO A 40 9.66 -21.70 -7.36
N SER A 41 9.61 -22.37 -8.53
CA SER A 41 9.88 -21.73 -9.83
C SER A 41 8.81 -20.73 -10.26
N ASP A 42 7.56 -20.98 -9.88
CA ASP A 42 6.45 -20.05 -10.13
C ASP A 42 6.49 -18.87 -9.16
N PHE A 43 6.77 -19.15 -7.87
CA PHE A 43 6.87 -18.11 -6.85
C PHE A 43 8.03 -17.16 -7.15
N GLU A 44 9.17 -17.68 -7.59
CA GLU A 44 10.35 -16.88 -7.95
C GLU A 44 10.06 -15.83 -9.05
N THR A 45 9.10 -16.10 -9.94
CA THR A 45 8.75 -15.21 -11.06
C THR A 45 7.36 -14.59 -10.92
N ALA A 46 6.70 -14.77 -9.77
CA ALA A 46 5.34 -14.32 -9.54
C ALA A 46 5.18 -12.79 -9.67
N LEU A 47 3.97 -12.35 -9.99
CA LEU A 47 3.53 -10.97 -9.83
C LEU A 47 2.82 -10.85 -8.48
N ILE A 48 3.34 -10.01 -7.60
CA ILE A 48 2.77 -9.73 -6.28
C ILE A 48 2.19 -8.33 -6.30
N ILE A 49 0.88 -8.21 -6.07
CA ILE A 49 0.14 -6.95 -6.04
C ILE A 49 -0.37 -6.74 -4.62
N PHE A 50 0.17 -5.74 -3.94
CA PHE A 50 -0.34 -5.26 -2.67
C PHE A 50 -1.43 -4.22 -2.92
N LEU A 51 -2.60 -4.42 -2.32
CA LEU A 51 -3.81 -3.64 -2.62
C LEU A 51 -3.92 -2.32 -1.84
N GLY A 52 -2.95 -2.01 -0.99
CA GLY A 52 -2.91 -0.79 -0.17
C GLY A 52 -3.13 -1.06 1.32
N ASP A 53 -3.36 0.01 2.05
CA ASP A 53 -3.64 0.07 3.49
C ASP A 53 -2.59 -0.68 4.30
N TYR A 54 -1.35 -0.20 4.20
CA TYR A 54 -0.20 -0.73 4.91
C TYR A 54 -0.12 -0.20 6.35
N CYS A 55 -0.54 1.04 6.54
CA CYS A 55 -0.51 1.74 7.82
C CYS A 55 -1.85 1.67 8.59
N ASP A 56 -1.84 2.25 9.79
CA ASP A 56 -2.95 2.34 10.75
C ASP A 56 -3.43 1.02 11.35
N ARG A 57 -4.23 1.13 12.42
CA ARG A 57 -4.84 0.06 13.25
C ARG A 57 -3.84 -0.85 13.98
N GLY A 58 -2.90 -1.46 13.28
CA GLY A 58 -1.81 -2.24 13.87
C GLY A 58 -0.69 -1.35 14.42
N GLN A 59 0.09 -1.90 15.35
CA GLN A 59 1.12 -1.15 16.07
C GLN A 59 2.47 -1.11 15.33
N GLU A 60 2.64 -1.89 14.26
CA GLU A 60 3.96 -2.17 13.67
C GLU A 60 4.07 -1.75 12.19
N THR A 61 3.45 -0.63 11.82
CA THR A 61 3.53 -0.04 10.46
C THR A 61 4.96 0.08 9.95
N SER A 62 5.92 0.54 10.77
CA SER A 62 7.33 0.65 10.36
C SER A 62 7.90 -0.70 9.91
N LYS A 63 7.64 -1.77 10.66
CA LYS A 63 8.09 -3.12 10.32
C LYS A 63 7.40 -3.68 9.07
N VAL A 64 6.14 -3.32 8.83
CA VAL A 64 5.45 -3.63 7.57
C VAL A 64 6.17 -2.97 6.40
N LEU A 65 6.43 -1.67 6.47
CA LEU A 65 7.13 -0.95 5.41
C LEU A 65 8.55 -1.50 5.18
N ASP A 66 9.31 -1.78 6.24
CA ASP A 66 10.63 -2.42 6.15
C ASP A 66 10.56 -3.78 5.44
N PHE A 67 9.53 -4.58 5.76
CA PHE A 67 9.30 -5.86 5.10
C PHE A 67 9.04 -5.67 3.60
N LEU A 68 8.11 -4.78 3.22
CA LEU A 68 7.75 -4.51 1.83
C LEU A 68 8.94 -3.98 1.02
N ILE A 69 9.72 -3.05 1.57
CA ILE A 69 10.95 -2.50 0.97
C ILE A 69 11.99 -3.60 0.73
N SER A 70 12.04 -4.63 1.58
CA SER A 70 13.00 -5.72 1.44
C SER A 70 12.65 -6.73 0.34
N LEU A 71 11.42 -6.74 -0.18
CA LEU A 71 10.96 -7.77 -1.11
C LEU A 71 11.70 -7.78 -2.46
N PRO A 72 11.93 -6.63 -3.12
CA PRO A 72 12.63 -6.63 -4.42
C PRO A 72 14.06 -7.15 -4.35
N SER A 73 14.77 -6.92 -3.23
CA SER A 73 16.13 -7.43 -3.04
C SER A 73 16.15 -8.92 -2.68
N LYS A 74 15.16 -9.39 -1.91
CA LYS A 74 15.00 -10.82 -1.57
C LYS A 74 14.54 -11.66 -2.76
N TYR A 75 13.70 -11.11 -3.63
CA TYR A 75 13.10 -11.81 -4.77
C TYR A 75 13.28 -11.00 -6.07
N PRO A 76 14.51 -10.93 -6.61
CA PRO A 76 14.85 -10.06 -7.73
C PRO A 76 14.18 -10.43 -9.07
N LYS A 77 13.62 -11.65 -9.17
CA LYS A 77 12.87 -12.11 -10.35
C LYS A 77 11.35 -11.96 -10.22
N GLN A 78 10.87 -11.60 -9.03
CA GLN A 78 9.46 -11.24 -8.84
C GLN A 78 9.20 -9.83 -9.36
N SER A 79 7.94 -9.54 -9.64
CA SER A 79 7.49 -8.15 -9.81
C SER A 79 6.59 -7.79 -8.64
N HIS A 80 6.87 -6.66 -7.98
CA HIS A 80 6.06 -6.16 -6.86
C HIS A 80 5.35 -4.87 -7.30
N VAL A 81 4.03 -4.83 -7.09
CA VAL A 81 3.19 -3.64 -7.28
C VAL A 81 2.62 -3.27 -5.92
N PHE A 82 2.75 -1.99 -5.55
CA PHE A 82 2.23 -1.46 -4.28
C PHE A 82 1.20 -0.38 -4.62
N LEU A 83 -0.08 -0.70 -4.46
CA LEU A 83 -1.14 0.30 -4.60
C LEU A 83 -1.15 1.23 -3.38
N CYS A 84 -1.55 2.48 -3.58
CA CYS A 84 -1.72 3.41 -2.48
C CYS A 84 -3.17 3.28 -1.97
N GLY A 85 -3.35 2.76 -0.76
CA GLY A 85 -4.65 2.77 -0.09
C GLY A 85 -4.98 4.17 0.44
N ASN A 86 -6.23 4.36 0.88
CA ASN A 86 -6.66 5.64 1.45
C ASN A 86 -5.90 5.96 2.74
N HIS A 87 -5.55 4.94 3.55
CA HIS A 87 -4.74 5.15 4.75
C HIS A 87 -3.31 5.59 4.38
N ASP A 88 -2.69 4.94 3.39
CA ASP A 88 -1.33 5.28 2.96
C ASP A 88 -1.28 6.68 2.33
N PHE A 89 -2.32 7.06 1.59
CA PHE A 89 -2.47 8.39 1.01
C PHE A 89 -2.55 9.46 2.09
N ALA A 90 -3.41 9.27 3.09
CA ALA A 90 -3.53 10.16 4.24
C ALA A 90 -2.21 10.26 5.02
N PHE A 91 -1.50 9.13 5.20
CA PHE A 91 -0.19 9.13 5.84
C PHE A 91 0.85 9.90 5.02
N GLY A 92 0.91 9.71 3.70
CA GLY A 92 1.77 10.46 2.81
C GLY A 92 1.47 11.97 2.80
N ALA A 93 0.18 12.33 2.88
CA ALA A 93 -0.25 13.72 3.03
C ALA A 93 0.28 14.34 4.33
N PHE A 94 0.17 13.62 5.45
CA PHE A 94 0.70 14.05 6.74
C PHE A 94 2.21 14.30 6.71
N LEU A 95 2.94 13.43 6.01
CA LEU A 95 4.39 13.56 5.86
C LEU A 95 4.80 14.64 4.84
N GLY A 96 3.84 15.26 4.14
CA GLY A 96 4.13 16.26 3.11
C GLY A 96 4.87 15.70 1.89
N VAL A 97 4.71 14.41 1.59
CA VAL A 97 5.41 13.74 0.46
C VAL A 97 4.56 13.66 -0.81
N LEU A 98 3.34 14.19 -0.79
CA LEU A 98 2.48 14.25 -1.97
C LEU A 98 2.89 15.41 -2.89
N PRO A 99 2.85 15.21 -4.22
CA PRO A 99 3.09 16.30 -5.16
C PRO A 99 1.95 17.32 -5.10
N SER A 100 2.28 18.59 -5.30
CA SER A 100 1.27 19.65 -5.40
C SER A 100 0.20 19.34 -6.48
N PRO A 101 -1.05 19.77 -6.28
CA PRO A 101 -2.11 19.57 -7.24
C PRO A 101 -1.74 20.08 -8.64
N PRO A 102 -1.96 19.30 -9.72
CA PRO A 102 -1.58 19.70 -11.08
C PRO A 102 -2.31 20.93 -11.61
N ASP A 103 -3.48 21.24 -11.04
CA ASP A 103 -4.29 22.41 -11.39
C ASP A 103 -3.83 23.69 -10.67
N GLY A 104 -2.83 23.59 -9.80
CA GLY A 104 -2.28 24.71 -9.04
C GLY A 104 -3.10 25.12 -7.83
N SER A 105 -4.15 24.36 -7.49
CA SER A 105 -4.90 24.56 -6.25
C SER A 105 -4.03 24.28 -5.02
N GLU A 106 -4.32 24.95 -3.92
CA GLU A 106 -3.70 24.61 -2.64
C GLU A 106 -4.41 23.44 -1.97
N PHE A 107 -3.67 22.63 -1.21
CA PHE A 107 -4.25 21.48 -0.50
C PHE A 107 -5.34 21.89 0.50
N CYS A 108 -5.23 23.08 1.11
CA CYS A 108 -6.22 23.63 2.02
C CYS A 108 -7.58 23.89 1.38
N GLU A 109 -7.65 23.98 0.05
CA GLU A 109 -8.93 24.13 -0.66
C GLU A 109 -9.82 22.88 -0.54
N THR A 110 -9.20 21.70 -0.33
CA THR A 110 -9.93 20.43 -0.14
C THR A 110 -10.74 20.40 1.16
N TRP A 111 -10.36 21.22 2.15
CA TRP A 111 -10.95 21.19 3.50
C TRP A 111 -12.38 21.72 3.55
N LYS A 112 -12.73 22.62 2.62
CA LYS A 112 -14.03 23.32 2.60
C LYS A 112 -15.21 22.37 2.49
N GLU A 113 -15.01 21.21 1.86
CA GLU A 113 -16.07 20.21 1.70
C GLU A 113 -16.46 19.56 3.03
N TYR A 114 -15.50 19.42 3.97
CA TYR A 114 -15.68 18.68 5.21
C TYR A 114 -15.43 19.51 6.47
N GLU A 115 -15.30 20.84 6.38
CA GLU A 115 -15.07 21.77 7.51
C GLU A 115 -16.04 21.52 8.69
N MET A 116 -17.28 21.10 8.42
CA MET A 116 -18.27 20.73 9.44
C MET A 116 -17.84 19.58 10.35
N ASN A 117 -16.84 18.78 9.96
CA ASN A 117 -16.32 17.65 10.70
C ASN A 117 -15.09 18.02 11.57
N GLU A 118 -14.51 19.21 11.39
CA GLU A 118 -13.23 19.60 12.03
C GLU A 118 -13.27 19.45 13.56
N GLU A 119 -14.32 19.98 14.20
CA GLU A 119 -14.46 19.91 15.66
C GLU A 119 -14.69 18.47 16.15
N ARG A 120 -15.48 17.69 15.41
CA ARG A 120 -15.80 16.30 15.77
C ARG A 120 -14.58 15.39 15.66
N GLU A 121 -13.77 15.59 14.64
CA GLU A 121 -12.63 14.73 14.30
C GLU A 121 -11.32 15.22 14.92
N GLY A 122 -11.29 16.46 15.42
CA GLY A 122 -10.12 17.02 16.09
C GLY A 122 -8.93 17.12 15.15
N TRP A 123 -9.12 17.78 14.00
CA TRP A 123 -8.09 17.87 12.97
C TRP A 123 -6.75 18.41 13.51
N TYR A 124 -5.67 17.96 12.88
CA TYR A 124 -4.32 18.36 13.26
C TYR A 124 -4.09 19.87 13.03
N LYS A 125 -3.61 20.57 14.06
CA LYS A 125 -3.31 22.02 14.03
C LYS A 125 -1.86 22.34 14.40
N GLY A 126 -0.98 21.35 14.28
CA GLY A 126 0.43 21.51 14.62
C GLY A 126 1.24 22.14 13.48
N GLU A 127 2.55 21.99 13.54
CA GLU A 127 3.46 22.61 12.58
C GLU A 127 3.16 22.18 11.13
N SER A 128 3.21 23.14 10.20
CA SER A 128 3.01 22.92 8.75
C SER A 128 1.62 22.40 8.33
N PHE A 129 0.60 22.46 9.21
CA PHE A 129 -0.75 21.99 8.87
C PHE A 129 -1.37 22.71 7.65
N GLU A 130 -1.03 23.98 7.42
CA GLU A 130 -1.52 24.81 6.30
C GLU A 130 -1.15 24.24 4.91
N ASN A 131 -0.09 23.43 4.85
CA ASN A 131 0.40 22.82 3.61
C ASN A 131 -0.06 21.36 3.42
N MET A 132 -0.93 20.85 4.30
CA MET A 132 -1.40 19.47 4.26
C MET A 132 -2.77 19.37 3.57
N LEU A 133 -3.04 18.24 2.91
CA LEU A 133 -4.42 17.87 2.57
C LEU A 133 -5.25 17.74 3.84
N GLU A 134 -6.58 17.74 3.72
CA GLU A 134 -7.40 17.34 4.85
C GLU A 134 -7.01 15.90 5.21
N ILE A 135 -6.37 15.76 6.36
CA ILE A 135 -6.04 14.46 6.89
C ILE A 135 -7.21 14.12 7.78
N ILE A 136 -8.17 13.39 7.22
CA ILE A 136 -9.19 12.65 7.97
C ILE A 136 -8.43 11.59 8.77
N LEU A 137 -7.72 12.03 9.81
CA LEU A 137 -6.89 11.18 10.65
C LEU A 137 -7.75 10.29 11.55
N LEU A 138 -9.07 10.48 11.58
CA LEU A 138 -9.95 9.81 12.55
C LEU A 138 -11.33 9.33 12.05
N SER A 139 -11.84 9.72 10.87
CA SER A 139 -13.22 9.35 10.47
C SER A 139 -13.37 8.17 9.50
N LEU A 140 -12.31 7.48 9.10
CA LEU A 140 -12.43 6.16 8.44
C LEU A 140 -12.43 5.00 9.46
N MET A 141 -12.85 5.26 10.70
CA MET A 141 -13.12 4.27 11.75
C MET A 141 -14.46 3.54 11.54
N LEU A 142 -14.64 2.92 10.36
CA LEU A 142 -15.52 1.76 10.21
C LEU A 142 -14.71 0.55 9.71
#